data_AF-A0A0K0VKK4-F1
#
_entry.id   AF-A0A0K0VKK4-F1
#
_cell.length_a   1.000
_cell.length_b   1.000
_cell.length_c   1.000
_cell.angle_alpha   90.00
_cell.angle_beta   90.00
_cell.angle_gamma   90.00
#
_symmetry.space_group_name_H-M   'P 1'
#
loop_
_entity.id
_entity.type
_entity.pdbx_description
1 polymer ?
#
loop_
_entity_poly.entity_id
_entity_poly.type
_entity_poly.pdbx_seq_one_letter_code
_entity_poly.pdbx_strand_id
1 'polypeptide(L)'
;MSSDPFSDLLADADMAINAVMASQYSLLLKGGDRLEIAAIWDSSLQEAKVPTGSSHPRGVRVASEQGVLTLLQNRLRREDVMGAEVETPLGTRWVVDLDYTDATTTVLMLGLAGDANLPAGTGTRFSKTNI
;
A
#
# COMPACT_ATOMS: atom_id res chain seq x y z
N MET A 1 32.55 -6.98 8.29
CA MET A 1 31.28 -6.59 7.65
C MET A 1 31.18 -5.09 7.79
N SER A 2 31.33 -4.34 6.70
CA SER A 2 31.17 -2.89 6.74
C SER A 2 29.68 -2.61 6.69
N SER A 3 29.08 -2.11 7.78
CA SER A 3 27.79 -1.43 7.67
C SER A 3 28.04 -0.16 6.86
N ASP A 4 27.25 0.03 5.80
CA ASP A 4 27.30 1.25 5.02
C ASP A 4 26.68 2.36 5.89
N PRO A 5 27.45 3.40 6.29
CA PRO A 5 26.94 4.45 7.18
C PRO A 5 25.72 5.17 6.61
N PHE A 6 25.50 5.13 5.29
CA PHE A 6 24.31 5.68 4.68
C PHE A 6 23.06 4.83 4.94
N SER A 7 23.22 3.50 5.02
CA SER A 7 22.12 2.59 5.36
C SER A 7 21.68 2.76 6.80
N ASP A 8 22.62 2.97 7.73
CA ASP A 8 22.33 3.21 9.14
C ASP A 8 21.56 4.53 9.33
N LEU A 9 21.97 5.59 8.63
CA LEU A 9 21.26 6.88 8.63
C LEU A 9 19.84 6.78 8.06
N LEU A 10 19.63 5.97 7.02
CA LEU A 10 18.30 5.75 6.45
C LEU A 10 17.38 5.04 7.45
N ALA A 11 17.91 4.03 8.15
CA ALA A 11 17.16 3.30 9.17
C ALA A 11 16.78 4.20 10.37
N ASP A 12 17.68 5.09 10.79
CA ASP A 12 17.40 6.09 11.83
C ASP A 12 16.34 7.09 11.40
N ALA A 13 16.38 7.53 10.13
CA ALA A 13 15.38 8.44 9.57
C ALA A 13 13.99 7.79 9.54
N ASP A 14 13.88 6.55 9.07
CA ASP A 14 12.61 5.79 9.07
C ASP A 14 12.05 5.62 10.48
N MET A 15 12.92 5.33 11.46
CA MET A 15 12.52 5.22 12.87
C MET A 15 11.98 6.56 13.40
N ALA A 16 12.65 7.67 13.09
CA ALA A 16 12.20 9.00 13.49
C ALA A 16 10.86 9.38 12.84
N ILE A 17 10.67 9.06 11.56
CA ILE A 17 9.40 9.27 10.85
C ILE A 17 8.29 8.44 11.48
N ASN A 18 8.53 7.15 11.72
CA ASN A 18 7.56 6.26 12.37
C ASN A 18 7.15 6.79 13.74
N ALA A 19 8.11 7.27 14.55
CA ALA A 19 7.82 7.78 15.89
C ALA A 19 6.90 9.02 15.89
N VAL A 20 6.88 9.81 14.81
CA VAL A 20 6.10 11.05 14.72
C VAL A 20 4.81 10.86 13.93
N MET A 21 4.83 10.05 12.87
CA MET A 21 3.75 9.98 11.89
C MET A 21 2.99 8.66 11.91
N ALA A 22 3.58 7.56 12.40
CA ALA A 22 2.91 6.28 12.40
C ALA A 22 1.85 6.23 13.51
N SER A 23 0.70 5.66 13.17
CA SER A 23 -0.36 5.31 14.11
C SER A 23 -0.53 3.80 14.12
N GLN A 24 -1.06 3.27 15.23
CA GLN A 24 -1.36 1.85 15.33
C GLN A 24 -2.70 1.54 14.65
N TYR A 25 -2.68 0.53 13.78
CA TYR A 25 -3.85 0.00 13.08
C TYR A 25 -3.97 -1.49 13.32
N SER A 26 -5.21 -1.97 13.40
CA SER A 26 -5.53 -3.39 13.52
C SER A 26 -6.10 -3.87 12.18
N LEU A 27 -5.37 -4.74 11.48
CA LEU A 27 -5.85 -5.41 10.30
C LEU A 27 -6.62 -6.67 10.72
N LEU A 28 -7.91 -6.76 10.40
CA LEU A 28 -8.67 -8.00 10.50
C LEU A 28 -8.46 -8.81 9.22
N LEU A 29 -7.69 -9.89 9.33
CA LEU A 29 -7.35 -10.77 8.22
C LEU A 29 -8.58 -11.61 7.80
N LYS A 30 -8.55 -12.14 6.56
CA LYS A 30 -9.63 -13.00 6.05
C LYS A 30 -9.92 -14.24 6.92
N GLY A 31 -8.91 -14.73 7.63
CA GLY A 31 -9.02 -15.85 8.56
C GLY A 31 -9.73 -15.50 9.88
N GLY A 32 -10.02 -14.21 10.12
CA GLY A 32 -10.57 -13.70 11.38
C GLY A 32 -9.51 -13.30 12.42
N ASP A 33 -8.24 -13.61 12.15
CA ASP A 33 -7.11 -13.17 12.96
C ASP A 33 -6.88 -11.66 12.85
N ARG A 34 -6.30 -11.07 13.89
CA ARG A 34 -5.92 -9.65 13.91
C ARG A 34 -4.42 -9.49 13.83
N LEU A 35 -3.97 -8.61 12.95
CA LEU A 35 -2.58 -8.20 12.81
C LEU A 35 -2.45 -6.71 13.15
N GLU A 36 -1.75 -6.44 14.25
CA GLU A 36 -1.41 -5.07 14.66
C GLU A 36 -0.23 -4.56 13.83
N ILE A 37 -0.38 -3.37 13.26
CA ILE A 37 0.65 -2.71 12.47
C ILE A 37 0.83 -1.26 12.90
N ALA A 38 2.06 -0.76 12.80
CA ALA A 38 2.33 0.67 12.82
C ALA A 38 2.42 1.15 11.37
N ALA A 39 1.56 2.11 10.99
CA ALA A 39 1.51 2.60 9.63
C ALA A 39 1.22 4.10 9.59
N ILE A 40 1.67 4.74 8.52
CA ILE A 40 1.44 6.15 8.22
C ILE A 40 0.24 6.22 7.27
N TRP A 41 -0.80 6.93 7.68
CA TRP A 41 -1.99 7.16 6.89
C TRP A 41 -1.81 8.33 5.93
N ASP A 42 -2.14 8.11 4.65
CA ASP A 42 -2.21 9.16 3.63
C ASP A 42 -3.52 9.05 2.85
N SER A 43 -4.34 10.09 2.87
CA SER A 43 -5.59 10.20 2.10
C SER A 43 -5.40 10.78 0.70
N SER A 44 -4.17 11.18 0.35
CA SER A 44 -3.85 12.04 -0.80
C SER A 44 -2.59 11.60 -1.54
N LEU A 45 -2.45 10.30 -1.81
CA LEU A 45 -1.40 9.86 -2.73
C LEU A 45 -1.72 10.38 -4.14
N GLN A 46 -1.09 11.51 -4.49
CA GLN A 46 -1.24 12.13 -5.81
C GLN A 46 -0.71 11.19 -6.89
N GLU A 47 -1.45 11.12 -8.01
CA GLU A 47 -0.99 10.47 -9.23
C GLU A 47 0.38 11.02 -9.63
N ALA A 48 1.42 10.19 -9.55
CA ALA A 48 2.70 10.53 -10.16
C ALA A 48 2.49 10.53 -11.68
N LYS A 49 2.39 11.68 -12.36
CA LYS A 49 2.21 11.70 -13.83
C LYS A 49 3.28 10.85 -14.51
N VAL A 50 2.87 9.79 -15.22
CA VAL A 50 3.78 9.02 -16.07
C VAL A 50 4.35 9.97 -17.13
N PRO A 51 5.68 10.07 -17.29
CA PRO A 51 6.26 10.81 -18.41
C PRO A 51 5.79 10.15 -19.72
N THR A 52 5.08 10.92 -20.55
CA THR A 52 4.65 10.49 -21.88
C THR A 52 5.88 10.09 -22.70
N GLY A 53 6.04 8.81 -23.02
CA GLY A 53 7.14 8.28 -23.83
C GLY A 53 7.90 7.08 -23.24
N SER A 54 7.60 6.64 -22.02
CA SER A 54 8.20 5.43 -21.46
C SER A 54 7.67 4.16 -22.13
N SER A 55 8.58 3.31 -22.64
CA SER A 55 8.28 1.95 -23.14
C SER A 55 7.92 0.97 -22.02
N HIS A 56 8.10 1.39 -20.76
CA HIS A 56 7.76 0.64 -19.55
C HIS A 56 6.95 1.58 -18.65
N PRO A 57 5.65 1.79 -18.91
CA PRO A 57 4.83 2.58 -18.00
C PRO A 57 4.85 1.87 -16.64
N ARG A 58 5.49 2.47 -15.62
CA ARG A 58 5.15 2.12 -14.24
C ARG A 58 3.69 2.51 -14.11
N GLY A 59 2.83 1.54 -13.81
CA GLY A 59 1.41 1.77 -13.61
C GLY A 59 1.23 2.76 -12.47
N VAL A 60 1.02 4.01 -12.80
CA VAL A 60 0.65 5.04 -11.84
C VAL A 60 -0.78 4.75 -11.50
N ARG A 61 -0.99 4.31 -10.26
CA ARG A 61 -2.28 3.87 -9.79
C ARG A 61 -3.18 5.08 -9.57
N VAL A 62 -4.43 4.89 -9.98
CA VAL A 62 -5.60 5.72 -9.73
C VAL A 62 -5.50 6.30 -8.32
N ALA A 63 -5.80 7.60 -8.17
CA ALA A 63 -5.94 8.26 -6.88
C ALA A 63 -6.53 7.27 -5.86
N SER A 64 -5.79 6.95 -4.81
CA SER A 64 -6.29 6.05 -3.76
C SER A 64 -7.33 6.86 -2.97
N GLU A 65 -8.51 7.06 -3.55
CA GLU A 65 -9.60 7.90 -3.01
C GLU A 65 -10.00 7.45 -1.60
N GLN A 66 -9.67 6.21 -1.26
CA GLN A 66 -9.96 5.56 0.02
C GLN A 66 -8.74 5.49 0.95
N GLY A 67 -7.64 6.15 0.58
CA GLY A 67 -6.41 6.27 1.36
C GLY A 67 -5.42 5.11 1.16
N VAL A 68 -4.28 5.27 1.83
CA VAL A 68 -3.13 4.36 1.80
C VAL A 68 -2.51 4.27 3.20
N LEU A 69 -2.03 3.08 3.55
CA LEU A 69 -1.22 2.86 4.75
C LEU A 69 0.21 2.50 4.34
N THR A 70 1.17 3.34 4.72
CA THR A 70 2.59 3.09 4.47
C THR A 70 3.23 2.51 5.73
N LEU A 71 3.82 1.33 5.61
CA LEU A 71 4.57 0.66 6.66
C LEU A 71 6.05 0.74 6.32
N LEU A 72 6.81 1.46 7.13
CA LEU A 72 8.26 1.52 7.01
C LEU A 72 8.89 0.37 7.79
N GLN A 73 9.99 -0.19 7.26
CA GLN A 73 10.74 -1.29 7.88
C GLN A 73 9.94 -2.56 8.19
N ASN A 74 8.74 -2.71 7.62
CA ASN A 74 7.92 -3.89 7.79
C ASN A 74 7.39 -4.36 6.43
N ARG A 75 7.87 -5.53 5.99
CA ARG A 75 7.45 -6.15 4.74
C ARG A 75 6.36 -7.18 4.99
N LEU A 76 5.13 -6.81 4.66
CA LEU A 76 4.00 -7.73 4.73
C LEU A 76 3.90 -8.54 3.43
N ARG A 77 3.52 -9.81 3.57
CA ARG A 77 3.26 -10.67 2.41
C ARG A 77 1.86 -10.38 1.88
N ARG A 78 1.75 -10.22 0.55
CA ARG A 78 0.50 -9.88 -0.14
C ARG A 78 -0.61 -10.88 0.16
N GLU A 79 -0.27 -12.16 0.15
CA GLU A 79 -1.18 -13.27 0.41
C GLU A 79 -1.84 -13.22 1.79
N ASP A 80 -1.13 -12.70 2.80
CA ASP A 80 -1.59 -12.71 4.19
C ASP A 80 -2.57 -11.56 4.47
N VAL A 81 -2.38 -10.42 3.82
CA VAL A 81 -3.10 -9.18 4.15
C VAL A 81 -4.07 -8.71 3.06
N MET A 82 -4.07 -9.34 1.89
CA MET A 82 -5.01 -8.97 0.84
C MET A 82 -6.46 -9.19 1.27
N GLY A 83 -7.26 -8.13 1.20
CA GLY A 83 -8.67 -8.12 1.59
C GLY A 83 -8.86 -8.08 3.09
N ALA A 84 -7.80 -7.83 3.87
CA ALA A 84 -7.93 -7.52 5.28
C ALA A 84 -8.69 -6.21 5.47
N GLU A 85 -9.52 -6.18 6.51
CA GLU A 85 -10.30 -5.02 6.91
C GLU A 85 -9.48 -4.16 7.88
N VAL A 86 -9.59 -2.84 7.78
CA VAL A 86 -8.89 -1.88 8.63
C VAL A 86 -9.77 -0.68 8.93
N GLU A 87 -9.79 -0.25 10.19
CA GLU A 87 -10.43 1.00 10.58
C GLU A 87 -9.52 2.20 10.29
N THR A 88 -10.05 3.20 9.60
CA THR A 88 -9.30 4.39 9.18
C THR A 88 -10.05 5.66 9.58
N PRO A 89 -9.43 6.85 9.53
CA PRO A 89 -10.14 8.11 9.74
C PRO A 89 -11.34 8.33 8.80
N LEU A 90 -11.39 7.65 7.65
CA LEU A 90 -12.52 7.69 6.70
C LEU A 90 -13.54 6.56 6.92
N GLY A 91 -13.40 5.81 8.02
CA GLY A 91 -14.16 4.61 8.35
C GLY A 91 -13.49 3.32 7.88
N THR A 92 -14.22 2.21 7.98
CA THR A 92 -13.75 0.88 7.60
C THR A 92 -13.34 0.82 6.12
N ARG A 93 -12.17 0.27 5.83
CA ARG A 93 -11.64 0.04 4.48
C ARG A 93 -11.02 -1.35 4.36
N TRP A 94 -10.79 -1.80 3.13
CA TRP A 94 -10.18 -3.08 2.84
C TRP A 94 -8.90 -2.92 2.05
N VAL A 95 -7.90 -3.75 2.33
CA VAL A 95 -6.67 -3.82 1.54
C VAL A 95 -7.02 -4.39 0.17
N VAL A 96 -6.92 -3.58 -0.89
CA VAL A 96 -7.25 -3.97 -2.27
C VAL A 96 -6.01 -4.28 -3.12
N ASP A 97 -4.88 -3.67 -2.78
CA ASP A 97 -3.60 -3.95 -3.41
C ASP A 97 -2.45 -3.59 -2.47
N LEU A 98 -1.24 -4.05 -2.83
CA LEU A 98 -0.01 -3.72 -2.16
C LEU A 98 1.00 -3.20 -3.17
N ASP A 99 1.89 -2.32 -2.71
CA ASP A 99 3.12 -1.97 -3.43
C ASP A 99 4.33 -2.12 -2.52
N TYR A 100 5.47 -2.42 -3.14
CA TYR A 100 6.76 -2.50 -2.46
C TYR A 100 7.68 -1.49 -3.11
N THR A 101 7.77 -0.31 -2.51
CA THR A 101 8.65 0.76 -3.01
C THR A 101 10.12 0.39 -2.92
N ASP A 102 10.47 -0.48 -1.96
CA ASP A 102 11.82 -0.99 -1.73
C ASP A 102 11.80 -2.39 -1.04
N ALA A 103 12.94 -2.79 -0.47
CA ALA A 103 13.10 -4.07 0.20
C ALA A 103 12.33 -4.19 1.54
N THR A 104 12.05 -3.06 2.19
CA THR A 104 11.64 -2.95 3.59
C THR A 104 10.30 -2.26 3.79
N THR A 105 9.81 -1.53 2.78
CA THR A 105 8.61 -0.72 2.86
C THR A 105 7.44 -1.42 2.17
N THR A 106 6.30 -1.43 2.85
CA THR A 106 5.03 -1.90 2.29
C THR A 106 4.04 -0.76 2.22
N VAL A 107 3.42 -0.58 1.06
CA VAL A 107 2.34 0.38 0.88
C VAL A 107 1.05 -0.40 0.66
N LEU A 108 0.10 -0.31 1.60
CA LEU A 108 -1.21 -0.93 1.51
C LEU A 108 -2.18 0.05 0.87
N MET A 109 -2.73 -0.33 -0.29
CA MET A 109 -3.76 0.46 -0.95
C MET A 109 -5.12 0.01 -0.47
N LEU A 110 -5.97 0.97 -0.13
CA LEU A 110 -7.25 0.72 0.48
C LEU A 110 -8.39 1.00 -0.49
N GLY A 111 -9.50 0.28 -0.32
CA GLY A 111 -10.72 0.41 -1.11
C GLY A 111 -11.96 0.15 -0.26
N LEU A 112 -13.14 0.29 -0.88
CA LEU A 112 -14.41 -0.01 -0.24
C LEU A 112 -14.74 -1.51 -0.32
N ALA A 113 -15.70 -1.95 0.49
CA ALA A 113 -16.21 -3.31 0.44
C ALA A 113 -16.74 -3.63 -0.97
N GLY A 114 -16.14 -4.62 -1.62
CA GLY A 114 -16.48 -5.02 -2.99
C GLY A 114 -15.49 -4.56 -4.07
N ASP A 115 -14.62 -3.59 -3.79
CA ASP A 115 -13.60 -3.10 -4.73
C ASP A 115 -12.41 -4.06 -4.92
N ALA A 116 -12.36 -5.18 -4.19
CA ALA A 116 -11.45 -6.28 -4.49
C ALA A 116 -11.66 -6.84 -5.92
N ASN A 117 -12.83 -6.59 -6.50
CA ASN A 117 -12.99 -6.60 -7.94
C ASN A 117 -12.73 -5.18 -8.44
N LEU A 118 -11.63 -5.01 -9.17
CA LEU A 118 -11.48 -3.90 -10.12
C LEU A 118 -12.85 -3.68 -10.78
N PRO A 119 -13.38 -2.44 -10.88
CA PRO A 119 -14.61 -2.23 -11.61
C PRO A 119 -14.41 -2.86 -12.99
N ALA A 120 -15.23 -3.86 -13.30
CA ALA A 120 -15.38 -4.42 -14.63
C ALA A 120 -16.05 -3.37 -15.50
N GLY A 121 -15.44 -2.19 -15.60
CA GLY A 121 -15.82 -1.17 -16.54
C GLY A 121 -15.62 -1.77 -17.92
N THR A 122 -16.70 -1.84 -18.67
CA THR A 122 -16.75 -2.14 -20.11
C THR A 122 -16.06 -1.03 -20.93
N GLY A 123 -14.90 -0.57 -20.47
CA GLY A 123 -13.96 0.22 -21.25
C GLY A 123 -13.15 -0.74 -22.11
N THR A 124 -13.06 -0.44 -23.40
CA THR A 124 -12.40 -1.20 -24.47
C THR A 124 -10.92 -1.57 -24.26
N ARG A 125 -10.35 -1.35 -23.07
CA ARG A 125 -8.95 -1.64 -22.73
C ARG A 125 -8.73 -2.87 -21.84
N PHE A 126 -9.78 -3.50 -21.31
CA PHE A 126 -9.63 -4.68 -20.43
C PHE A 126 -10.22 -5.94 -21.06
N SER A 127 -9.59 -6.44 -22.12
CA SER A 127 -9.81 -7.80 -22.59
C SER A 127 -8.88 -8.75 -21.83
N LYS A 128 -9.44 -9.65 -21.02
CA LYS A 128 -8.74 -10.87 -20.59
C LYS A 128 -8.38 -11.66 -21.85
N THR A 129 -7.11 -11.62 -22.26
CA THR A 129 -6.60 -12.61 -23.22
C THR A 129 -6.49 -13.93 -22.47
N ASN A 130 -7.48 -14.80 -22.66
CA ASN A 130 -7.30 -16.22 -22.32
C ASN A 130 -6.20 -16.75 -23.24
N ILE A 131 -5.08 -17.15 -22.64
CA ILE A 131 -4.14 -18.11 -23.25
C ILE A 131 -4.49 -19.48 -22.69
#